data_AF-A0A9D2FP44-F1
#
_entry.id   AF-A0A9D2FP44-F1
#
_cell.length_a   1.000
_cell.length_b   1.000
_cell.length_c   1.000
_cell.angle_alpha   90.00
_cell.angle_beta   90.00
_cell.angle_gamma   90.00
#
_symmetry.space_group_name_H-M   'P 1'
#
loop_
_entity.id
_entity.type
_entity.pdbx_description
1 polymer ?
#
loop_
_entity_poly.entity_id
_entity_poly.type
_entity_poly.pdbx_seq_one_letter_code
_entity_poly.pdbx_strand_id
1 'polypeptide(L)' 'MNNLTAKDLDVLTHLLTGEEMACKKAKLYANTLTDASLAQEMENYAQMHAQRFAALYSLLGGKA' A
#
# COMPACT_ATOMS: atom_id res chain seq x y z
N MET A 1 18.53 -5.85 12.70
CA MET A 1 18.71 -4.97 11.53
C MET A 1 18.77 -5.87 10.31
N ASN A 2 17.87 -5.69 9.35
CA ASN A 2 17.98 -6.42 8.08
C ASN A 2 19.23 -5.93 7.35
N ASN A 3 20.11 -6.85 6.96
CA ASN A 3 21.28 -6.54 6.13
C ASN A 3 20.81 -6.32 4.68
N LEU A 4 20.10 -5.23 4.45
CA LEU A 4 19.61 -4.85 3.12
C LEU A 4 20.75 -4.29 2.28
N THR A 5 20.86 -4.74 1.03
CA THR A 5 21.75 -4.12 0.05
C THR A 5 21.09 -2.85 -0.51
N ALA A 6 21.87 -2.03 -1.22
CA ALA A 6 21.34 -0.87 -1.92
C ALA A 6 20.24 -1.24 -2.94
N LYS A 7 20.38 -2.40 -3.60
CA LYS A 7 19.38 -2.91 -4.53
C LYS A 7 18.08 -3.33 -3.83
N ASP A 8 18.18 -3.94 -2.65
CA ASP A 8 17.00 -4.32 -1.87
C ASP A 8 16.23 -3.08 -1.41
N LEU A 9 16.95 -2.03 -0.99
CA LEU A 9 16.34 -0.75 -0.61
C LEU A 9 15.62 -0.08 -1.78
N ASP A 10 16.22 -0.10 -2.97
CA ASP A 10 15.61 0.43 -4.19
C ASP A 10 14.30 -0.30 -4.54
N VAL A 11 14.31 -1.64 -4.51
CA VAL A 11 13.11 -2.46 -4.73
C VAL A 11 12.04 -2.17 -3.68
N LEU A 12 12.39 -2.11 -2.39
CA LEU A 12 11.44 -1.81 -1.32
C LEU A 12 10.83 -0.41 -1.47
N THR A 13 11.60 0.56 -1.95
CA THR A 13 11.11 1.93 -2.21
C THR A 13 10.10 1.94 -3.36
N HIS A 14 10.37 1.20 -4.43
CA HIS A 14 9.41 1.02 -5.52
C HIS A 14 8.13 0.33 -5.08
N LEU A 15 8.22 -0.71 -4.24
CA LEU A 15 7.04 -1.38 -3.68
C LEU A 15 6.23 -0.44 -2.78
N LEU A 16 6.87 0.32 -1.89
CA LEU A 16 6.20 1.32 -1.07
C LEU A 16 5.42 2.34 -1.90
N THR A 17 6.05 2.85 -2.97
CA THR A 17 5.40 3.78 -3.90
C THR A 17 4.20 3.13 -4.58
N GLY A 18 4.34 1.88 -5.00
CA GLY A 18 3.26 1.09 -5.60
C GLY A 18 2.07 0.90 -4.66
N GLU A 19 2.32 0.47 -3.41
CA GLU A 19 1.28 0.28 -2.39
C GLU A 19 0.57 1.60 -2.05
N GLU A 20 1.30 2.72 -1.95
CA GLU A 20 0.69 4.04 -1.72
C GLU A 20 -0.23 4.46 -2.87
N MET A 21 0.25 4.34 -4.13
CA MET A 21 -0.54 4.69 -5.31
C MET A 21 -1.79 3.82 -5.45
N ALA A 22 -1.65 2.51 -5.21
CA ALA A 22 -2.76 1.57 -5.27
C ALA A 22 -3.79 1.86 -4.19
N CYS A 23 -3.35 2.13 -2.95
CA CYS A 23 -4.23 2.54 -1.85
C CYS A 23 -5.03 3.80 -2.20
N LYS A 24 -4.38 4.86 -2.69
CA LYS A 24 -5.06 6.10 -3.09
C LYS A 24 -6.09 5.88 -4.19
N LYS A 25 -5.77 5.05 -5.18
CA LYS A 25 -6.68 4.73 -6.28
C LYS A 25 -7.89 3.90 -5.81
N ALA A 26 -7.66 2.91 -4.95
CA ALA A 26 -8.72 2.11 -4.36
C ALA A 26 -9.66 2.99 -3.51
N LYS A 27 -9.12 3.91 -2.69
CA LYS A 27 -9.93 4.90 -1.96
C LYS A 27 -10.74 5.81 -2.88
N LEU A 28 -10.15 6.27 -3.98
CA LEU A 28 -10.88 7.05 -4.97
C LEU A 28 -12.10 6.26 -5.47
N TYR A 29 -11.89 5.01 -5.91
CA TYR A 29 -12.97 4.17 -6.42
C TYR A 29 -14.02 3.84 -5.37
N ALA A 30 -13.63 3.56 -4.13
CA ALA A 30 -14.55 3.36 -3.01
C ALA A 30 -15.51 4.55 -2.81
N ASN A 31 -15.08 5.77 -3.13
CA ASN A 31 -15.87 6.99 -2.95
C ASN A 31 -16.59 7.47 -4.23
N THR A 32 -16.23 6.96 -5.41
CA THR A 32 -16.80 7.43 -6.69
C THR A 32 -17.67 6.42 -7.41
N LEU A 33 -17.53 5.13 -7.10
CA LEU A 33 -18.34 4.08 -7.73
C LEU A 33 -19.78 4.13 -7.20
N THR A 34 -20.73 3.90 -8.09
CA THR A 34 -22.16 3.87 -7.76
C THR A 34 -22.64 2.47 -7.36
N ASP A 35 -21.92 1.43 -7.76
CA ASP A 35 -22.15 0.07 -7.28
C ASP A 35 -21.59 -0.07 -5.86
N ALA A 36 -22.50 -0.22 -4.90
CA ALA A 36 -22.16 -0.30 -3.48
C ALA A 36 -21.29 -1.53 -3.14
N SER A 37 -21.49 -2.66 -3.83
CA SER A 37 -20.70 -3.86 -3.59
C SER A 37 -19.26 -3.68 -4.08
N LEU A 38 -19.10 -3.09 -5.27
CA LEU A 38 -17.78 -2.81 -5.82
C LEU A 38 -17.06 -1.70 -5.03
N ALA A 39 -17.79 -0.68 -4.57
CA ALA A 39 -17.23 0.37 -3.71
C ALA A 39 -16.68 -0.21 -2.39
N GLN A 40 -17.43 -1.13 -1.77
CA GLN A 40 -16.98 -1.80 -0.54
C GLN A 40 -15.74 -2.68 -0.78
N GLU A 41 -15.67 -3.40 -1.91
CA GLU A 41 -14.47 -4.16 -2.27
C GLU A 41 -13.26 -3.25 -2.49
N MET A 42 -13.46 -2.05 -3.06
CA MET A 42 -12.38 -1.07 -3.21
C MET A 42 -11.90 -0.52 -1.86
N GLU A 43 -12.77 -0.35 -0.87
CA GLU A 43 -12.37 0.00 0.49
C GLU A 43 -11.53 -1.12 1.13
N ASN A 44 -11.93 -2.38 0.93
CA ASN A 44 -11.16 -3.53 1.40
C ASN A 44 -9.75 -3.55 0.77
N TYR A 45 -9.65 -3.33 -0.55
CA TYR A 45 -8.36 -3.23 -1.22
C TYR A 45 -7.51 -2.05 -0.72
N ALA A 46 -8.11 -0.89 -0.48
CA ALA A 46 -7.40 0.24 0.10
C ALA A 46 -6.78 -0.11 1.46
N GLN A 47 -7.54 -0.80 2.31
CA GLN A 47 -7.05 -1.24 3.62
C GLN A 47 -5.92 -2.26 3.50
N MET A 48 -6.03 -3.22 2.57
CA MET A 48 -4.97 -4.22 2.31
C MET A 48 -3.68 -3.55 1.82
N HIS A 49 -3.76 -2.58 0.90
CA HIS A 49 -2.60 -1.83 0.42
C HIS A 49 -1.96 -1.01 1.55
N ALA A 50 -2.76 -0.39 2.42
CA ALA A 50 -2.24 0.32 3.59
C ALA A 50 -1.50 -0.61 4.57
N GLN A 51 -2.03 -1.81 4.83
CA GLN A 51 -1.37 -2.81 5.67
C GLN A 51 -0.04 -3.27 5.08
N ARG A 52 0.01 -3.53 3.77
CA ARG A 52 1.25 -3.91 3.06
C ARG A 52 2.28 -2.79 3.09
N PHE A 53 1.85 -1.54 2.86
CA PHE A 53 2.72 -0.37 3.00
C PHE A 53 3.33 -0.31 4.41
N ALA A 54 2.49 -0.41 5.45
CA ALA A 54 2.97 -0.35 6.85
C ALA A 54 3.97 -1.47 7.16
N ALA A 55 3.73 -2.69 6.66
CA ALA A 55 4.65 -3.82 6.82
C ALA A 55 5.99 -3.56 6.11
N LEU A 56 5.96 -3.10 4.86
CA LEU A 56 7.16 -2.73 4.09
C LEU A 56 7.93 -1.59 4.76
N TYR A 57 7.23 -0.59 5.28
CA TYR A 57 7.83 0.56 5.94
C TYR A 57 8.50 0.16 7.26
N SER A 58 7.87 -0.76 8.00
CA SER A 58 8.44 -1.34 9.22
C SER A 58 9.72 -2.15 8.94
N LEU A 59 9.82 -2.84 7.79
CA LEU A 59 11.04 -3.54 7.38
C LEU A 59 12.23 -2.58 7.17
N LEU A 60 11.96 -1.32 6.82
CA LEU A 60 12.96 -0.26 6.68
C LEU A 60 13.28 0.44 8.01
N GLY A 61 12.67 0.03 9.13
CA GLY A 61 12.82 0.67 10.43
C GLY A 61 11.93 1.90 10.62
N GLY A 62 10.99 2.14 9.71
CA GLY A 62 9.92 3.11 9.89
C GLY A 62 8.99 2.69 11.03
N LYS A 63 8.37 3.67 11.71
CA LYS A 63 7.31 3.39 12.70
C LYS A 63 5.96 3.51 11.98
N ALA A 64 5.20 2.41 11.99
CA ALA A 64 3.84 2.35 11.45
C ALA A 64 2.85 3.17 12.31
#